data_AF-A0A544TKF6-F1
#
_entry.id   AF-A0A544TKF6-F1
#
_cell.length_a   1.000
_cell.length_b   1.000
_cell.length_c   1.000
_cell.angle_alpha   90.00
_cell.angle_beta   90.00
_cell.angle_gamma   90.00
#
_symmetry.space_group_name_H-M   'P 1'
#
loop_
_entity.id
_entity.type
_entity.pdbx_description
1 polymer ?
#
loop_
_entity_poly.entity_id
_entity_poly.type
_entity_poly.pdbx_seq_one_letter_code
_entity_poly.pdbx_strand_id
1 'polypeptide(L)'
;MTRTCEPKVPIHVGLRAILDSFTFEEALSAVSHNQMASPAHFLIASREKKIISVEVSPIYTAQIKPENGVLIHTNHICAPAMQKVVVDKPHDDSYHRLKAIDKLVGSLSSDIEASDIFSLLADHDNYPDSICRHENLTKLSHENMETVFSIVMDLTNNKVSVILGNPCLRKEVYSTITC
;
A
#
# COMPACT_ATOMS: atom_id res chain seq x y z
N MET A 1 -12.89 -9.94 -2.35
CA MET A 1 -13.33 -8.55 -2.59
C MET A 1 -14.59 -8.23 -1.79
N THR A 2 -14.63 -7.05 -1.20
CA THR A 2 -15.81 -6.47 -0.55
C THR A 2 -16.92 -6.20 -1.59
N ARG A 3 -18.19 -6.29 -1.22
CA ARG A 3 -19.35 -6.05 -2.13
C ARG A 3 -20.11 -4.76 -1.80
N THR A 4 -19.44 -3.80 -1.17
CA THR A 4 -20.07 -2.56 -0.72
C THR A 4 -19.69 -1.44 -1.68
N CYS A 5 -20.65 -0.87 -2.41
CA CYS A 5 -20.40 0.32 -3.20
C CYS A 5 -21.63 1.24 -3.19
N GLU A 6 -21.38 2.55 -3.21
CA GLU A 6 -22.42 3.61 -3.15
C GLU A 6 -22.08 4.71 -4.17
N PRO A 7 -23.06 5.51 -4.64
CA PRO A 7 -22.83 6.63 -5.56
C PRO A 7 -22.14 7.81 -4.86
N LYS A 8 -20.87 7.61 -4.49
CA LYS A 8 -19.98 8.59 -3.83
C LYS A 8 -18.72 8.81 -4.66
N VAL A 9 -17.64 9.32 -4.07
CA VAL A 9 -16.40 9.65 -4.77
C VAL A 9 -15.65 8.38 -5.21
N PRO A 10 -15.34 8.20 -6.50
CA PRO A 10 -14.53 7.07 -6.96
C PRO A 10 -13.13 7.06 -6.35
N ILE A 11 -12.58 5.87 -6.06
CA ILE A 11 -11.28 5.71 -5.38
C ILE A 11 -10.15 6.50 -6.07
N HIS A 12 -10.07 6.45 -7.39
CA HIS A 12 -9.02 7.15 -8.14
C HIS A 12 -9.17 8.68 -8.08
N VAL A 13 -10.39 9.19 -7.90
CA VAL A 13 -10.61 10.63 -7.66
C VAL A 13 -10.16 11.00 -6.25
N GLY A 14 -10.37 10.13 -5.26
CA GLY A 14 -9.80 10.27 -3.91
C GLY A 14 -8.27 10.27 -3.92
N LEU A 15 -7.63 9.35 -4.67
CA LEU A 15 -6.18 9.35 -4.88
C LEU A 15 -5.70 10.68 -5.46
N ARG A 16 -6.40 11.18 -6.49
CA ARG A 16 -6.04 12.45 -7.13
C ARG A 16 -6.19 13.63 -6.17
N ALA A 17 -7.26 13.68 -5.38
CA ALA A 17 -7.49 14.73 -4.40
C ALA A 17 -6.42 14.75 -3.30
N ILE A 18 -5.94 13.58 -2.86
CA ILE A 18 -4.77 13.47 -1.96
C ILE A 18 -3.53 14.10 -2.61
N LEU A 19 -3.24 13.76 -3.87
CA LEU A 19 -2.05 14.25 -4.58
C LEU A 19 -2.12 15.74 -4.93
N ASP A 20 -3.32 16.32 -5.04
CA ASP A 20 -3.54 17.76 -5.26
C ASP A 20 -3.57 18.58 -3.95
N SER A 21 -3.44 17.94 -2.78
CA SER A 21 -3.48 18.61 -1.47
C SER A 21 -2.17 19.30 -1.12
N PHE A 22 -2.23 20.44 -0.45
CA PHE A 22 -1.05 21.21 -0.02
C PHE A 22 -0.60 20.87 1.41
N THR A 23 -1.51 20.32 2.22
CA THR A 23 -1.24 19.90 3.60
C THR A 23 -1.61 18.45 3.84
N PHE A 24 -1.01 17.85 4.88
CA PHE A 24 -1.33 16.48 5.29
C PHE A 24 -2.80 16.34 5.72
N GLU A 25 -3.34 17.38 6.37
CA GLU A 25 -4.71 17.43 6.87
C GLU A 25 -5.72 17.54 5.71
N GLU A 26 -5.42 18.31 4.67
CA GLU A 26 -6.21 18.34 3.43
C GLU A 26 -6.24 16.97 2.76
N ALA A 27 -5.07 16.33 2.61
CA ALA A 27 -4.94 15.00 2.03
C ALA A 27 -5.76 13.95 2.81
N LEU A 28 -5.67 13.97 4.14
CA LEU A 28 -6.46 13.08 4.99
C LEU A 28 -7.97 13.36 4.88
N SER A 29 -8.36 14.63 4.84
CA SER A 29 -9.76 15.03 4.71
C SER A 29 -10.36 14.58 3.37
N ALA A 30 -9.58 14.55 2.29
CA ALA A 30 -10.00 14.16 0.95
C ALA A 30 -10.53 12.72 0.85
N VAL A 31 -10.19 11.85 1.80
CA VAL A 31 -10.64 10.44 1.83
C VAL A 31 -11.36 10.04 3.14
N SER A 32 -11.57 11.01 4.03
CA SER A 32 -12.25 10.79 5.31
C SER A 32 -13.79 10.77 5.19
N HIS A 33 -14.48 10.60 6.32
CA HIS A 33 -15.94 10.76 6.43
C HIS A 33 -16.78 9.83 5.54
N ASN A 34 -16.31 8.60 5.28
CA ASN A 34 -17.03 7.59 4.51
C ASN A 34 -17.42 8.06 3.10
N GLN A 35 -16.69 9.02 2.52
CA GLN A 35 -17.07 9.67 1.26
C GLN A 35 -16.63 8.88 0.02
N MET A 36 -15.89 7.78 0.21
CA MET A 36 -15.41 6.93 -0.88
C MET A 36 -16.49 5.95 -1.34
N ALA A 37 -16.56 5.73 -2.64
CA ALA A 37 -17.58 4.92 -3.31
C ALA A 37 -17.43 3.41 -3.12
N SER A 38 -16.26 2.94 -2.71
CA SER A 38 -15.99 1.52 -2.45
C SER A 38 -14.93 1.36 -1.34
N PRO A 39 -14.73 0.14 -0.83
CA PRO A 39 -13.61 -0.12 0.05
C PRO A 39 -12.26 -0.02 -0.66
N ALA A 40 -11.30 0.59 0.03
CA ALA A 40 -9.93 0.74 -0.42
C ALA A 40 -9.04 1.05 0.78
N HIS A 41 -7.73 1.09 0.54
CA HIS A 41 -6.74 1.53 1.49
C HIS A 41 -5.92 2.66 0.87
N PHE A 42 -5.62 3.68 1.66
CA PHE A 42 -4.72 4.77 1.33
C PHE A 42 -3.59 4.83 2.35
N LEU A 43 -2.34 4.78 1.89
CA LEU A 43 -1.17 5.13 2.68
C LEU A 43 -0.78 6.57 2.37
N ILE A 44 -0.87 7.46 3.36
CA ILE A 44 -0.54 8.88 3.20
C ILE A 44 0.67 9.18 4.09
N ALA A 45 1.70 9.77 3.51
CA ALA A 45 2.90 10.19 4.21
C ALA A 45 3.35 11.57 3.74
N SER A 46 4.03 12.33 4.59
CA SER A 46 4.54 13.67 4.27
C SER A 46 5.97 13.89 4.76
N ARG A 47 6.65 14.88 4.20
CA ARG A 47 8.01 15.29 4.61
C ARG A 47 8.08 15.76 6.08
N GLU A 48 6.95 16.16 6.67
CA GLU A 48 6.82 16.50 8.09
C GLU A 48 6.84 15.28 9.02
N LYS A 49 7.18 14.09 8.50
CA LYS A 49 7.19 12.81 9.23
C LYS A 49 5.82 12.40 9.77
N LYS A 50 4.74 12.87 9.15
CA LYS A 50 3.38 12.37 9.39
C LYS A 50 3.11 11.19 8.46
N ILE A 51 2.57 10.10 9.01
CA ILE A 51 2.19 8.88 8.28
C ILE A 51 0.85 8.42 8.82
N ILE A 52 -0.08 8.04 7.94
CA ILE A 52 -1.33 7.43 8.31
C ILE A 52 -1.77 6.42 7.26
N SER A 53 -2.35 5.32 7.73
CA SER A 53 -3.11 4.39 6.89
C SER A 53 -4.59 4.67 7.07
N VAL A 54 -5.31 4.77 5.97
CA VAL A 54 -6.74 5.05 5.95
C VAL A 54 -7.43 3.91 5.19
N GLU A 55 -8.12 3.05 5.92
CA GLU A 55 -9.03 2.08 5.33
C GLU A 55 -10.39 2.76 5.16
N VAL A 56 -10.87 2.84 3.92
CA VAL A 56 -12.12 3.53 3.58
C VAL A 56 -13.17 2.54 3.16
N SER A 57 -14.43 2.95 3.28
CA SER A 57 -15.57 2.33 2.61
C SER A 57 -16.71 3.35 2.54
N PRO A 58 -17.81 3.04 1.83
CA PRO A 58 -18.99 3.89 1.85
C PRO A 58 -19.67 4.02 3.21
N ILE A 59 -19.38 3.12 4.16
CA ILE A 59 -20.09 3.05 5.45
C ILE A 59 -19.21 3.38 6.64
N TYR A 60 -17.90 3.20 6.52
CA TYR A 60 -16.94 3.42 7.60
C TYR A 60 -15.54 3.73 7.06
N THR A 61 -14.86 4.67 7.69
CA THR A 61 -13.47 5.03 7.46
C THR A 61 -12.71 4.81 8.77
N ALA A 62 -11.67 3.98 8.73
CA ALA A 62 -10.78 3.73 9.85
C ALA A 62 -9.40 4.30 9.58
N GLN A 63 -8.79 4.88 10.62
CA GLN A 63 -7.41 5.33 10.58
C GLN A 63 -6.54 4.40 11.42
N ILE A 64 -5.41 3.99 10.87
CA ILE A 64 -4.39 3.18 11.54
C ILE A 64 -3.13 4.03 11.66
N LYS A 65 -2.65 4.18 12.90
CA LYS A 65 -1.43 4.92 13.21
C LYS A 65 -0.20 4.02 13.05
N PRO A 66 0.98 4.59 12.75
CA PRO A 66 2.22 3.82 12.73
C PRO A 66 2.55 3.27 14.11
N GLU A 67 3.20 2.10 14.14
CA GLU A 67 3.77 1.49 15.32
C GLU A 67 5.30 1.62 15.23
N ASN A 68 5.93 2.22 16.25
CA ASN A 68 7.38 2.49 16.27
C ASN A 68 7.89 3.23 15.01
N GLY A 69 7.08 4.13 14.45
CA GLY A 69 7.43 4.89 13.25
C GLY A 69 7.26 4.13 11.93
N VAL A 70 6.79 2.88 11.97
CA VAL A 70 6.56 2.06 10.78
C VAL A 70 5.07 1.79 10.59
N LEU A 71 4.65 1.74 9.33
CA LEU A 71 3.32 1.32 8.94
C LEU A 71 3.40 0.38 7.74
N ILE A 72 2.82 -0.80 7.88
CA ILE A 72 2.70 -1.81 6.83
C ILE A 72 1.22 -2.13 6.58
N HIS A 73 0.88 -2.48 5.35
CA HIS A 73 -0.47 -2.88 4.97
C HIS A 73 -0.43 -3.81 3.75
N THR A 74 -1.49 -4.59 3.53
CA THR A 74 -1.63 -5.44 2.33
C THR A 74 -3.02 -5.26 1.70
N ASN A 75 -3.81 -6.31 1.54
CA ASN A 75 -5.09 -6.26 0.80
C ASN A 75 -6.29 -6.68 1.63
N HIS A 76 -6.11 -6.95 2.93
CA HIS A 76 -7.18 -7.22 3.87
C HIS A 76 -7.40 -6.02 4.81
N ILE A 77 -8.61 -5.94 5.35
CA ILE A 77 -8.96 -4.95 6.39
C ILE A 77 -8.24 -5.33 7.69
N CYS A 78 -7.42 -4.42 8.20
CA CYS A 78 -6.66 -4.53 9.43
C CYS A 78 -7.36 -3.83 10.60
N ALA A 79 -8.14 -2.77 10.37
CA ALA A 79 -8.74 -2.01 11.47
C ALA A 79 -9.88 -2.79 12.14
N PRO A 80 -9.81 -3.08 13.47
CA PRO A 80 -10.83 -3.88 14.15
C PRO A 80 -12.24 -3.25 14.11
N ALA A 81 -12.32 -1.92 14.09
CA ALA A 81 -13.61 -1.22 13.97
C ALA A 81 -14.24 -1.44 12.59
N MET A 82 -13.42 -1.49 11.53
CA MET A 82 -13.89 -1.67 10.17
C MET A 82 -14.29 -3.12 9.88
N GLN A 83 -13.55 -4.09 10.43
CA GLN A 83 -13.89 -5.52 10.34
C GLN A 83 -15.29 -5.86 10.90
N LYS A 84 -15.81 -5.05 11.82
CA LYS A 84 -17.15 -5.24 12.41
C LYS A 84 -18.29 -4.82 11.47
N VAL A 85 -18.01 -3.95 10.50
CA VAL A 85 -19.04 -3.30 9.69
C VAL A 85 -18.87 -3.58 8.19
N VAL A 86 -17.66 -3.90 7.73
CA VAL A 86 -17.37 -4.27 6.34
C VAL A 86 -17.01 -5.74 6.27
N VAL A 87 -17.74 -6.50 5.45
CA VAL A 87 -17.41 -7.89 5.15
C VAL A 87 -16.28 -7.94 4.12
N ASP A 88 -15.11 -8.38 4.56
CA ASP A 88 -13.93 -8.57 3.70
C ASP A 88 -13.79 -10.03 3.26
N LYS A 89 -13.20 -10.23 2.07
CA LYS A 89 -12.88 -11.53 1.48
C LYS A 89 -11.53 -11.42 0.75
N PRO A 90 -10.41 -11.24 1.46
CA PRO A 90 -9.10 -11.12 0.86
C PRO A 90 -8.62 -12.50 0.36
N HIS A 91 -7.58 -12.52 -0.48
CA HIS A 91 -6.84 -13.75 -0.72
C HIS A 91 -5.98 -14.09 0.50
N ASP A 92 -5.82 -15.38 0.80
CA ASP A 92 -5.05 -15.86 1.97
C ASP A 92 -3.59 -15.35 1.94
N ASP A 93 -3.03 -15.13 0.75
CA ASP A 93 -1.69 -14.58 0.57
C ASP A 93 -1.51 -13.18 1.19
N SER A 94 -2.60 -12.42 1.36
CA SER A 94 -2.54 -11.10 1.99
C SER A 94 -2.04 -11.16 3.43
N TYR A 95 -2.48 -12.16 4.21
CA TYR A 95 -2.03 -12.32 5.59
C TYR A 95 -0.59 -12.81 5.67
N HIS A 96 -0.20 -13.72 4.77
CA HIS A 96 1.18 -14.22 4.67
C HIS A 96 2.15 -13.09 4.34
N ARG A 97 1.84 -12.26 3.35
CA ARG A 97 2.65 -11.10 2.96
C ARG A 97 2.76 -10.06 4.07
N LEU A 98 1.68 -9.81 4.82
CA LEU A 98 1.72 -8.87 5.95
C LEU A 98 2.68 -9.37 7.04
N LYS A 99 2.63 -10.67 7.37
CA LYS A 99 3.54 -11.28 8.33
C LYS A 99 5.00 -11.31 7.84
N ALA A 100 5.21 -11.57 6.56
CA ALA A 100 6.53 -11.57 5.96
C ALA A 100 7.16 -10.17 6.01
N ILE A 101 6.44 -9.12 5.57
CA ILE A 101 6.97 -7.75 5.58
C ILE A 101 7.21 -7.22 7.00
N ASP A 102 6.36 -7.58 7.97
CA ASP A 102 6.55 -7.24 9.39
C ASP A 102 7.89 -7.76 9.93
N LYS A 103 8.20 -9.02 9.68
CA LYS A 103 9.49 -9.64 10.05
C LYS A 103 10.67 -8.95 9.36
N LEU A 104 10.53 -8.64 8.08
CA LEU A 104 11.60 -8.04 7.27
C LEU A 104 11.91 -6.61 7.72
N VAL A 105 10.88 -5.81 7.97
CA VAL A 105 11.02 -4.43 8.46
C VAL A 105 11.76 -4.38 9.79
N GLY A 106 11.53 -5.35 10.69
CA GLY A 106 12.23 -5.43 11.97
C GLY A 106 13.75 -5.63 11.85
N SER A 107 14.27 -5.93 10.67
CA SER A 107 15.70 -6.06 10.39
C SER A 107 16.36 -4.82 9.78
N LEU A 108 15.57 -3.78 9.44
CA LEU A 108 16.10 -2.55 8.86
C LEU A 108 16.93 -1.75 9.89
N SER A 109 18.04 -1.18 9.44
CA SER A 109 18.81 -0.19 10.18
C SER A 109 18.09 1.17 10.24
N SER A 110 18.60 2.08 11.07
CA SER A 110 18.11 3.47 11.13
C SER A 110 18.38 4.25 9.84
N ASP A 111 19.48 3.92 9.16
CA ASP A 111 19.83 4.49 7.86
C ASP A 111 19.27 3.56 6.79
N ILE A 112 18.17 4.00 6.16
CA ILE A 112 17.43 3.23 5.15
C ILE A 112 17.63 3.92 3.80
N GLU A 113 18.18 3.18 2.84
CA GLU A 113 18.23 3.61 1.45
C GLU A 113 17.11 2.96 0.62
N ALA A 114 16.84 3.52 -0.56
CA ALA A 114 15.82 2.97 -1.44
C ALA A 114 16.09 1.51 -1.84
N SER A 115 17.36 1.11 -1.95
CA SER A 115 17.78 -0.27 -2.23
C SER A 115 17.38 -1.24 -1.13
N ASP A 116 17.37 -0.82 0.14
CA ASP A 116 16.96 -1.67 1.25
C ASP A 116 15.46 -1.96 1.16
N ILE A 117 14.65 -0.94 0.87
CA ILE A 117 13.20 -1.10 0.67
C ILE A 117 12.91 -1.95 -0.56
N PHE A 118 13.61 -1.75 -1.69
CA PHE A 118 13.46 -2.62 -2.85
C PHE A 118 13.85 -4.07 -2.56
N SER A 119 14.85 -4.30 -1.70
CA SER A 119 15.23 -5.64 -1.27
C SER A 119 14.11 -6.31 -0.46
N LEU A 120 13.42 -5.56 0.40
CA LEU A 120 12.23 -6.08 1.10
C LEU A 120 11.09 -6.40 0.12
N LEU A 121 10.85 -5.52 -0.86
CA LEU A 121 9.82 -5.71 -1.88
C LEU A 121 10.16 -6.84 -2.87
N ALA A 122 11.41 -7.31 -2.90
CA ALA A 122 11.88 -8.44 -3.69
C ALA A 122 11.73 -9.79 -2.98
N ASP A 123 11.15 -9.83 -1.77
CA ASP A 123 10.98 -11.05 -0.99
C ASP A 123 10.04 -12.08 -1.66
N HIS A 124 10.41 -13.35 -1.52
CA HIS A 124 9.75 -14.51 -2.11
C HIS A 124 9.18 -15.50 -1.07
N ASP A 125 9.01 -15.10 0.19
CA ASP A 125 8.29 -15.94 1.13
C ASP A 125 6.86 -16.19 0.63
N ASN A 126 6.42 -17.45 0.59
CA ASN A 126 5.17 -17.89 -0.03
C ASN A 126 5.09 -17.72 -1.58
N TYR A 127 6.21 -17.86 -2.31
CA TYR A 127 6.22 -17.88 -3.79
C TYR A 127 5.20 -18.89 -4.38
N PRO A 128 4.46 -18.56 -5.46
CA PRO A 128 4.53 -17.32 -6.27
C PRO A 128 3.64 -16.17 -5.74
N ASP A 129 2.85 -16.43 -4.70
CA ASP A 129 1.95 -15.46 -4.07
C ASP A 129 2.66 -14.64 -2.95
N SER A 130 3.95 -14.37 -3.17
CA SER A 130 4.87 -13.63 -2.28
C SER A 130 4.72 -12.11 -2.40
N ILE A 131 5.49 -11.34 -1.61
CA ILE A 131 5.55 -9.86 -1.70
C ILE A 131 5.97 -9.45 -3.12
N CYS A 132 7.08 -9.99 -3.61
CA CYS A 132 7.40 -9.97 -5.03
C CYS A 132 6.58 -11.05 -5.72
N ARG A 133 5.36 -10.73 -6.17
CA ARG A 133 4.42 -11.69 -6.74
C ARG A 133 4.82 -12.05 -8.17
N HIS A 134 4.79 -13.34 -8.49
CA HIS A 134 5.09 -13.85 -9.83
C HIS A 134 3.90 -14.57 -10.44
N GLU A 135 3.95 -14.69 -11.77
CA GLU A 135 2.99 -15.47 -12.53
C GLU A 135 2.86 -16.89 -11.97
N ASN A 136 1.63 -17.32 -11.68
CA ASN A 136 1.32 -18.70 -11.31
C ASN A 136 0.64 -19.42 -12.48
N LEU A 137 1.42 -20.20 -13.22
CA LEU A 137 0.96 -20.95 -14.40
C LEU A 137 -0.10 -22.02 -14.10
N THR A 138 -0.39 -22.31 -12.83
CA THR A 138 -1.48 -23.21 -12.42
C THR A 138 -2.83 -22.52 -12.30
N LYS A 139 -2.86 -21.19 -12.25
CA LYS A 139 -4.09 -20.38 -12.20
C LYS A 139 -4.59 -20.03 -13.60
N LEU A 140 -5.88 -19.75 -13.72
CA LEU A 140 -6.42 -19.24 -14.98
C LEU A 140 -5.84 -17.86 -15.27
N SER A 141 -5.69 -17.49 -16.55
CA SER A 141 -5.05 -16.23 -16.94
C SER A 141 -5.68 -14.98 -16.29
N HIS A 142 -6.99 -14.99 -16.07
CA HIS A 142 -7.73 -13.89 -15.43
C HIS A 142 -7.66 -13.89 -13.89
N GLU A 143 -7.14 -14.97 -13.30
CA GLU A 143 -6.89 -15.10 -11.85
C GLU A 143 -5.41 -14.84 -11.53
N ASN A 144 -4.58 -14.75 -12.57
CA ASN A 144 -3.15 -14.58 -12.45
C ASN A 144 -2.81 -13.14 -12.08
N MET A 145 -1.85 -12.98 -11.18
CA MET A 145 -1.43 -11.69 -10.66
C MET A 145 0.09 -11.68 -10.51
N GLU A 146 0.72 -10.56 -10.82
CA GLU A 146 2.16 -10.35 -10.66
C GLU A 146 2.45 -8.93 -10.17
N THR A 147 3.64 -8.72 -9.60
CA THR A 147 4.13 -7.37 -9.30
C THR A 147 4.51 -6.66 -10.59
N VAL A 148 3.70 -5.66 -10.97
CA VAL A 148 3.88 -4.90 -12.22
C VAL A 148 4.85 -3.72 -12.10
N PHE A 149 5.07 -3.19 -10.89
CA PHE A 149 6.12 -2.23 -10.57
C PHE A 149 6.29 -2.11 -9.04
N SER A 150 7.41 -1.56 -8.61
CA SER A 150 7.69 -1.16 -7.23
C SER A 150 8.14 0.30 -7.19
N ILE A 151 7.72 1.03 -6.16
CA ILE A 151 8.04 2.45 -5.98
C ILE A 151 8.52 2.71 -4.56
N VAL A 152 9.57 3.53 -4.43
CA VAL A 152 10.08 4.03 -3.16
C VAL A 152 10.16 5.54 -3.22
N MET A 153 9.52 6.22 -2.27
CA MET A 153 9.48 7.68 -2.18
C MET A 153 10.29 8.13 -0.95
N ASP A 154 11.47 8.68 -1.19
CA ASP A 154 12.26 9.36 -0.17
C ASP A 154 11.76 10.80 -0.02
N LEU A 155 10.96 11.01 1.03
CA LEU A 155 10.35 12.31 1.33
C LEU A 155 11.35 13.32 1.91
N THR A 156 12.53 12.89 2.38
CA THR A 156 13.57 13.78 2.91
C THR A 156 14.30 14.46 1.77
N ASN A 157 14.69 13.68 0.75
CA ASN A 157 15.44 14.16 -0.41
C ASN A 157 14.55 14.50 -1.62
N ASN A 158 13.21 14.43 -1.45
CA ASN A 158 12.21 14.57 -2.52
C ASN A 158 12.55 13.69 -3.74
N LYS A 159 12.89 12.42 -3.50
CA LYS A 159 13.34 11.49 -4.54
C LYS A 159 12.38 10.32 -4.67
N VAL A 160 11.86 10.13 -5.88
CA VAL A 160 11.08 8.95 -6.24
C VAL A 160 11.94 7.97 -7.03
N SER A 161 11.96 6.71 -6.64
CA SER A 161 12.66 5.61 -7.33
C SER A 161 11.63 4.59 -7.77
N VAL A 162 11.69 4.13 -9.02
CA VAL A 162 10.72 3.17 -9.58
C VAL A 162 11.45 2.03 -10.28
N ILE A 163 11.00 0.80 -10.04
CA ILE A 163 11.38 -0.39 -10.81
C ILE A 163 10.13 -0.91 -11.51
N LEU A 164 10.18 -1.07 -12.84
CA LEU A 164 9.10 -1.66 -13.61
C LEU A 164 9.19 -3.20 -13.57
N GLY A 165 8.08 -3.88 -13.34
CA GLY A 165 8.01 -5.33 -13.12
C GLY A 165 8.53 -5.76 -11.75
N ASN A 166 8.92 -7.03 -11.63
CA ASN A 166 9.41 -7.60 -10.40
C ASN A 166 10.75 -6.98 -9.96
N PRO A 167 10.85 -6.43 -8.73
CA PRO A 167 12.09 -5.83 -8.23
C PRO A 167 13.25 -6.83 -8.11
N CYS A 168 12.98 -8.14 -8.01
CA CYS A 168 14.03 -9.16 -8.00
C CYS A 168 14.71 -9.39 -9.37
N LEU A 169 14.04 -9.05 -10.48
CA LEU A 169 14.52 -9.32 -11.84
C LEU A 169 15.20 -8.10 -12.48
N ARG A 170 15.05 -6.91 -11.89
CA ARG A 170 15.50 -5.66 -12.49
C ARG A 170 16.35 -4.87 -11.53
N LYS A 171 17.50 -4.41 -12.01
CA LYS A 171 18.44 -3.56 -11.27
C LYS A 171 18.35 -2.08 -11.67
N GLU A 172 17.69 -1.79 -12.79
CA GLU A 172 17.55 -0.43 -13.28
C GLU A 172 16.42 0.28 -12.54
N VAL A 173 16.81 1.25 -11.72
CA VAL A 173 15.90 2.21 -11.11
C VAL A 173 15.66 3.33 -12.11
N TYR A 174 14.43 3.45 -12.59
CA TYR A 174 14.04 4.60 -13.40
C TYR A 174 14.04 5.83 -12.49
N SER A 175 14.69 6.87 -13.01
CA SER A 175 15.23 8.03 -12.30
C SER A 175 14.25 8.84 -11.46
N THR A 176 14.87 9.56 -10.54
CA THR A 176 14.37 10.57 -9.60
C THR A 176 13.51 11.64 -10.25
N ILE A 177 12.19 11.56 -10.05
CA ILE A 177 11.35 12.75 -10.14
C ILE A 177 11.66 13.56 -8.89
N THR A 178 12.23 14.75 -9.05
CA THR A 178 12.30 15.76 -8.00
C THR A 178 10.98 16.53 -8.06
N CYS A 179 10.12 16.31 -7.07
CA CYS A 179 8.86 17.05 -6.90
C CYS A 179 9.10 18.36 -6.15
#